data_AF-A0A668A8I1-F1
#
_entry.id   AF-A0A668A8I1-F1
#
_cell.length_a   1.000
_cell.length_b   1.000
_cell.length_c   1.000
_cell.angle_alpha   90.00
_cell.angle_beta   90.00
_cell.angle_gamma   90.00
#
_symmetry.space_group_name_H-M   'P 1'
#
loop_
_entity.id
_entity.type
_entity.pdbx_description
1 polymer ?
#
loop_
_entity_poly.entity_id
_entity_poly.type
_entity_poly.pdbx_seq_one_letter_code
_entity_poly.pdbx_strand_id
1 'polypeptide(L)'
;MTVAHNEQYCSTWGNYHFKTFDGDFFQLPSTCNYILTSNCKDSYEDFNIQLQRQEINGVTTIKKVTMKLDGTWVELSNSSITVNDKPETVPFNNYGVVIERGISYIKVKTDVGLVAIWNEDDSFSVEMDTKLRNQTCGLCGDFNGVQIYDEFIDMGDRVGVEEYGEKWKVNSDCEDISTQPDCQEQASLCETILSGPAFLSCKDLVDTHAFIRACVKDLCHCGNTSMSCLCPTISEYSRQCAHAGGKPQNWRTDQLCGKSWRYNECGNPCTDTCSNSERSELCEDHCTEGCFCPSGTVFDDITQNGCVPVEQCHCLHNGESYKPGETYSRACQNCTCNQGKWSCDDKDCPGTCSILGGSHISTFDDKTYTFHGDCSYTLSKLLLGAIIRFTGDLVKCGKTDKETCLEAITLSLPKHVVNYFVS
;
A
#
# COMPACT_ATOMS: atom_id res chain seq x y z
N MET A 1 4.00 25.76 13.19
CA MET A 1 2.66 25.33 13.64
C MET A 1 2.17 24.38 12.56
N THR A 2 2.40 23.08 12.76
CA THR A 2 1.83 22.04 11.91
C THR A 2 0.32 22.04 12.13
N VAL A 3 -0.44 22.33 11.09
CA VAL A 3 -1.91 22.23 11.11
C VAL A 3 -2.22 20.79 11.51
N ALA A 4 -3.05 20.61 12.54
CA ALA A 4 -3.47 19.28 12.94
C ALA A 4 -4.23 18.65 11.76
N HIS A 5 -3.72 17.56 11.19
CA HIS A 5 -4.35 16.77 10.11
C HIS A 5 -5.71 16.15 10.51
N ASN A 6 -6.20 16.43 11.72
CA ASN A 6 -7.35 15.79 12.32
C ASN A 6 -8.71 16.20 11.73
N GLU A 7 -8.75 17.28 10.94
CA GLU A 7 -9.94 17.77 10.22
C GLU A 7 -10.13 17.12 8.85
N GLN A 8 -9.26 16.20 8.42
CA GLN A 8 -9.34 15.54 7.11
C GLN A 8 -9.77 14.08 7.19
N TYR A 9 -10.14 13.62 8.39
CA TYR A 9 -10.23 12.21 8.74
C TYR A 9 -11.60 11.86 9.31
N CYS A 10 -12.41 11.17 8.52
CA CYS A 10 -13.65 10.53 8.95
C CYS A 10 -13.38 9.07 9.31
N SER A 11 -14.00 8.56 10.38
CA SER A 11 -13.90 7.15 10.72
C SER A 11 -15.14 6.56 11.36
N THR A 12 -15.24 5.24 11.27
CA THR A 12 -16.23 4.43 11.99
C THR A 12 -15.53 3.23 12.61
N TRP A 13 -15.93 2.84 13.82
CA TRP A 13 -15.29 1.74 14.55
C TRP A 13 -16.27 1.04 15.50
N GLY A 14 -15.90 -0.18 15.92
CA GLY A 14 -16.56 -0.88 17.01
C GLY A 14 -18.08 -0.96 16.89
N ASN A 15 -18.74 -0.63 18.00
CA ASN A 15 -20.18 -0.70 18.17
C ASN A 15 -20.91 0.50 17.52
N TYR A 16 -20.80 0.62 16.19
CA TYR A 16 -21.49 1.62 15.37
C TYR A 16 -21.14 3.08 15.69
N HIS A 17 -19.92 3.36 16.16
CA HIS A 17 -19.46 4.73 16.33
C HIS A 17 -19.03 5.34 15.00
N PHE A 18 -19.23 6.65 14.86
CA PHE A 18 -18.81 7.45 13.73
C PHE A 18 -18.19 8.75 14.24
N LYS A 19 -17.20 9.24 13.49
CA LYS A 19 -16.61 10.58 13.59
C LYS A 19 -16.64 11.23 12.21
N THR A 20 -17.29 12.39 12.06
CA THR A 20 -17.31 13.16 10.80
C THR A 20 -15.94 13.80 10.49
N PHE A 21 -15.77 14.35 9.29
CA PHE A 21 -14.55 15.10 8.95
C PHE A 21 -14.35 16.31 9.87
N ASP A 22 -15.44 16.96 10.27
CA ASP A 22 -15.43 18.17 11.10
C ASP A 22 -15.43 17.85 12.60
N GLY A 23 -15.38 16.56 12.96
CA GLY A 23 -15.08 16.09 14.32
C GLY A 23 -16.28 15.71 15.16
N ASP A 24 -17.47 15.57 14.57
CA ASP A 24 -18.68 15.19 15.29
C ASP A 24 -18.78 13.69 15.52
N PHE A 25 -19.03 13.31 16.78
CA PHE A 25 -19.16 11.92 17.20
C PHE A 25 -20.63 11.54 17.37
N PHE A 26 -21.02 10.43 16.75
CA PHE A 26 -22.35 9.86 16.94
C PHE A 26 -22.31 8.33 16.88
N GLN A 27 -23.42 7.71 17.27
CA GLN A 27 -23.59 6.26 17.21
C GLN A 27 -24.87 5.97 16.43
N LEU A 28 -24.77 5.15 15.38
CA LEU A 28 -25.91 4.78 14.52
C LEU A 28 -26.03 3.24 14.45
N PRO A 29 -26.66 2.60 15.44
CA PRO A 29 -26.80 1.14 15.50
C PRO A 29 -27.70 0.60 14.38
N SER A 30 -27.09 0.18 13.28
CA SER A 30 -27.83 -0.36 12.13
C SER A 30 -26.96 -1.23 11.24
N THR A 31 -27.53 -2.33 10.75
CA THR A 31 -26.91 -3.27 9.81
C THR A 31 -27.15 -2.89 8.34
N CYS A 32 -27.80 -1.75 8.12
CA CYS A 32 -28.09 -1.24 6.78
C CYS A 32 -26.81 -0.84 6.03
N ASN A 33 -26.95 -0.74 4.72
CA ASN A 33 -25.92 -0.16 3.87
C ASN A 33 -26.11 1.36 3.80
N TYR A 34 -25.07 2.11 4.14
CA TYR A 34 -25.11 3.57 4.16
C TYR A 34 -24.06 4.18 3.24
N ILE A 35 -24.38 5.32 2.65
CA ILE A 35 -23.39 6.21 2.05
C ILE A 35 -22.58 6.82 3.19
N LEU A 36 -21.35 6.37 3.35
CA LEU A 36 -20.42 6.91 4.32
C LEU A 36 -19.95 8.31 3.88
N THR A 37 -19.51 8.43 2.63
CA THR A 37 -19.16 9.72 2.01
C THR A 37 -19.25 9.62 0.48
N SER A 38 -19.66 10.69 -0.17
CA SER A 38 -19.77 10.82 -1.63
C SER A 38 -19.45 12.25 -2.08
N ASN A 39 -19.03 12.43 -3.34
CA ASN A 39 -18.94 13.76 -3.96
C ASN A 39 -20.34 14.20 -4.45
N CYS A 40 -20.87 15.26 -3.84
CA CYS A 40 -22.25 15.69 -4.04
C CYS A 40 -22.40 17.12 -4.57
N LYS A 41 -21.28 17.83 -4.76
CA LYS A 41 -21.30 19.24 -5.22
C LYS A 41 -20.73 19.43 -6.63
N ASP A 42 -20.17 18.38 -7.22
CA ASP A 42 -19.81 18.38 -8.64
C ASP A 42 -20.95 17.80 -9.50
N SER A 43 -20.89 18.08 -10.79
CA SER A 43 -21.70 17.52 -11.87
C SER A 43 -21.50 16.01 -12.06
N TYR A 44 -20.36 15.49 -11.63
CA TYR A 44 -20.00 14.08 -11.69
C TYR A 44 -19.63 13.57 -10.30
N GLU A 45 -20.14 12.40 -9.93
CA GLU A 45 -19.83 11.75 -8.67
C GLU A 45 -18.47 11.04 -8.78
N ASP A 46 -17.39 11.78 -8.53
CA ASP A 46 -16.01 11.26 -8.58
C ASP A 46 -15.81 10.07 -7.64
N PHE A 47 -16.46 10.08 -6.48
CA PHE A 47 -16.43 8.97 -5.56
C PHE A 47 -17.75 8.78 -4.81
N ASN A 48 -18.05 7.52 -4.47
CA ASN A 48 -19.12 7.13 -3.57
C ASN A 48 -18.64 5.93 -2.74
N ILE A 49 -18.55 6.12 -1.42
CA ILE A 49 -18.12 5.09 -0.48
C ILE A 49 -19.31 4.69 0.37
N GLN A 50 -19.64 3.41 0.35
CA GLN A 50 -20.70 2.82 1.15
C GLN A 50 -20.13 1.75 2.07
N LEU A 51 -20.74 1.64 3.24
CA LEU A 51 -20.33 0.71 4.27
C LEU A 51 -21.55 -0.03 4.82
N GLN A 52 -21.43 -1.35 4.89
CA GLN A 52 -22.44 -2.22 5.47
C GLN A 52 -21.84 -2.98 6.66
N ARG A 53 -22.51 -2.91 7.81
CA ARG A 53 -22.17 -3.67 9.02
C ARG A 53 -22.96 -4.98 9.12
N GLN A 54 -22.48 -5.87 9.97
CA GLN A 54 -23.18 -7.09 10.36
C GLN A 54 -22.83 -7.44 11.81
N GLU A 55 -23.66 -8.29 12.42
CA GLU A 55 -23.37 -8.88 13.73
C GLU A 55 -23.11 -10.37 13.61
N ILE A 56 -21.97 -10.80 14.14
CA ILE A 56 -21.60 -12.22 14.23
C ILE A 56 -21.40 -12.53 15.71
N ASN A 57 -22.26 -13.38 16.26
CA ASN A 57 -22.23 -13.77 17.68
C ASN A 57 -22.27 -12.58 18.66
N GLY A 58 -23.04 -11.54 18.34
CA GLY A 58 -23.15 -10.32 19.15
C GLY A 58 -21.94 -9.38 19.05
N VAL A 59 -21.02 -9.62 18.10
CA VAL A 59 -19.91 -8.72 17.80
C VAL A 59 -20.20 -8.00 16.47
N THR A 60 -20.15 -6.68 16.51
CA THR A 60 -20.30 -5.82 15.33
C THR A 60 -19.01 -5.84 14.51
N THR A 61 -19.13 -6.10 13.21
CA THR A 61 -18.02 -6.08 12.26
C THR A 61 -18.47 -5.46 10.94
N ILE A 62 -17.52 -5.14 10.05
CA ILE A 62 -17.82 -4.65 8.71
C ILE A 62 -18.05 -5.85 7.79
N LYS A 63 -19.24 -5.93 7.20
CA LYS A 63 -19.59 -6.97 6.22
C LYS A 63 -18.86 -6.72 4.90
N LYS A 64 -18.98 -5.49 4.41
CA LYS A 64 -18.32 -5.03 3.19
C LYS A 64 -18.27 -3.51 3.10
N VAL A 65 -17.30 -3.04 2.32
CA VAL A 65 -17.15 -1.65 1.89
C VAL A 65 -17.17 -1.64 0.37
N THR A 66 -18.04 -0.83 -0.23
CA THR A 66 -18.09 -0.64 -1.68
C THR A 66 -17.71 0.78 -2.01
N MET A 67 -16.77 0.96 -2.94
CA MET A 67 -16.26 2.25 -3.37
C MET A 67 -16.38 2.34 -4.88
N LYS A 68 -17.13 3.32 -5.36
CA LYS A 68 -17.05 3.78 -6.75
C LYS A 68 -16.04 4.92 -6.77
N LEU A 69 -14.96 4.78 -7.53
CA LEU A 69 -13.80 5.67 -7.56
C LEU A 69 -13.46 5.98 -9.02
N ASP A 70 -13.89 7.15 -9.50
CA ASP A 70 -13.78 7.61 -10.89
C ASP A 70 -14.12 6.52 -11.93
N GLY A 71 -15.29 5.90 -11.76
CA GLY A 71 -15.79 4.82 -12.62
C GLY A 71 -15.23 3.42 -12.32
N THR A 72 -14.25 3.29 -11.42
CA THR A 72 -13.74 2.00 -10.93
C THR A 72 -14.55 1.54 -9.72
N TRP A 73 -15.04 0.31 -9.74
CA TRP A 73 -15.79 -0.28 -8.63
C TRP A 73 -14.89 -1.19 -7.80
N VAL A 74 -14.67 -0.84 -6.53
CA VAL A 74 -13.89 -1.62 -5.57
C VAL A 74 -14.83 -2.14 -4.50
N GLU A 75 -14.86 -3.45 -4.26
CA GLU A 75 -15.54 -4.04 -3.11
C GLU A 75 -14.49 -4.73 -2.22
N LEU A 76 -14.46 -4.32 -0.96
CA LEU A 76 -13.67 -4.95 0.10
C LEU A 76 -14.63 -5.74 1.00
N SER A 77 -14.32 -7.00 1.23
CA SER A 77 -14.99 -7.84 2.22
C SER A 77 -13.98 -8.78 2.86
N ASN A 78 -14.40 -9.53 3.89
CA ASN A 78 -13.47 -10.38 4.61
C ASN A 78 -12.80 -11.38 3.64
N SER A 79 -11.47 -11.29 3.52
CA SER A 79 -10.65 -12.14 2.65
C SER A 79 -10.93 -12.02 1.15
N SER A 80 -11.63 -10.98 0.68
CA SER A 80 -11.92 -10.78 -0.75
C SER A 80 -11.82 -9.32 -1.15
N ILE A 81 -11.07 -9.08 -2.23
CA ILE A 81 -10.93 -7.78 -2.88
C ILE A 81 -11.37 -7.99 -4.32
N THR A 82 -12.37 -7.23 -4.75
CA THR A 82 -12.80 -7.24 -6.16
C THR A 82 -12.69 -5.85 -6.75
N VAL A 83 -12.26 -5.78 -8.01
CA VAL A 83 -12.22 -4.57 -8.81
C VAL A 83 -12.98 -4.82 -10.11
N ASN A 84 -14.03 -4.05 -10.37
CA ASN A 84 -14.94 -4.22 -11.50
C ASN A 84 -15.46 -5.67 -11.63
N ASP A 85 -15.97 -6.20 -10.52
CA ASP A 85 -16.50 -7.57 -10.36
C ASP A 85 -15.48 -8.70 -10.59
N LYS A 86 -14.18 -8.39 -10.67
CA LYS A 86 -13.11 -9.38 -10.81
C LYS A 86 -12.33 -9.49 -9.51
N PRO A 87 -12.06 -10.70 -9.00
CA PRO A 87 -11.17 -10.90 -7.87
C PRO A 87 -9.75 -10.43 -8.20
N GLU A 88 -9.16 -9.64 -7.31
CA GLU A 88 -7.81 -9.09 -7.49
C GLU A 88 -6.92 -9.45 -6.29
N THR A 89 -5.62 -9.53 -6.55
CA THR A 89 -4.59 -9.72 -5.52
C THR A 89 -3.82 -8.44 -5.28
N VAL A 90 -3.43 -8.19 -4.03
CA VAL A 90 -2.60 -7.05 -3.65
C VAL A 90 -1.10 -7.35 -3.82
N PRO A 91 -0.26 -6.35 -4.16
CA PRO A 91 -0.62 -4.98 -4.47
C PRO A 91 -1.32 -4.85 -5.83
N PHE A 92 -2.35 -4.00 -5.90
CA PHE A 92 -3.05 -3.64 -7.14
C PHE A 92 -2.71 -2.19 -7.48
N ASN A 93 -2.44 -1.91 -8.76
CA ASN A 93 -2.21 -0.56 -9.25
C ASN A 93 -2.73 -0.46 -10.69
N ASN A 94 -3.94 0.06 -10.86
CA ASN A 94 -4.55 0.31 -12.15
C ASN A 94 -5.70 1.32 -12.03
N TYR A 95 -6.09 1.95 -13.14
CA TYR A 95 -7.24 2.87 -13.18
C TYR A 95 -7.18 4.04 -12.17
N GLY A 96 -5.99 4.51 -11.80
CA GLY A 96 -5.82 5.56 -10.79
C GLY A 96 -6.15 5.11 -9.36
N VAL A 97 -6.26 3.80 -9.13
CA VAL A 97 -6.52 3.17 -7.83
C VAL A 97 -5.34 2.28 -7.47
N VAL A 98 -4.78 2.50 -6.28
CA VAL A 98 -3.71 1.69 -5.69
C VAL A 98 -4.25 1.01 -4.44
N ILE A 99 -4.23 -0.33 -4.40
CA ILE A 99 -4.64 -1.12 -3.24
C ILE A 99 -3.41 -1.84 -2.68
N GLU A 100 -3.06 -1.51 -1.44
CA GLU A 100 -1.91 -2.05 -0.73
C GLU A 100 -2.38 -2.72 0.56
N ARG A 101 -1.71 -3.80 0.95
CA ARG A 101 -1.91 -4.44 2.25
C ARG A 101 -0.75 -4.08 3.14
N GLY A 102 -1.05 -3.39 4.24
CA GLY A 102 -0.13 -3.13 5.33
C GLY A 102 -0.06 -4.30 6.30
N ILE A 103 0.54 -4.06 7.47
CA ILE A 103 0.72 -5.08 8.52
C ILE A 103 -0.62 -5.52 9.12
N SER A 104 -1.57 -4.59 9.25
CA SER A 104 -2.83 -4.77 9.98
C SER A 104 -4.02 -4.12 9.27
N TYR A 105 -3.85 -3.71 8.01
CA TYR A 105 -4.88 -2.98 7.25
C TYR A 105 -4.76 -3.19 5.74
N ILE A 106 -5.85 -2.93 5.04
CA ILE A 106 -5.88 -2.65 3.60
C ILE A 106 -5.99 -1.13 3.42
N LYS A 107 -5.16 -0.57 2.54
CA LYS A 107 -5.15 0.85 2.18
C LYS A 107 -5.49 0.98 0.69
N VAL A 108 -6.47 1.81 0.37
CA VAL A 108 -6.88 2.17 -1.00
C VAL A 108 -6.57 3.64 -1.22
N LYS A 109 -5.62 3.93 -2.11
CA LYS A 109 -5.24 5.29 -2.52
C LYS A 109 -5.79 5.58 -3.90
N THR A 110 -6.16 6.83 -4.14
CA THR A 110 -6.74 7.28 -5.41
C THR A 110 -6.12 8.58 -5.87
N ASP A 111 -6.09 8.79 -7.19
CA ASP A 111 -5.58 10.03 -7.80
C ASP A 111 -6.48 11.25 -7.49
N VAL A 112 -7.74 11.03 -7.10
CA VAL A 112 -8.66 12.08 -6.67
C VAL A 112 -8.35 12.64 -5.28
N GLY A 113 -7.30 12.17 -4.61
CA GLY A 113 -6.86 12.69 -3.30
C GLY A 113 -7.64 12.11 -2.13
N LEU A 114 -8.07 10.85 -2.25
CA LEU A 114 -8.76 10.08 -1.22
C LEU A 114 -7.93 8.86 -0.84
N VAL A 115 -7.80 8.63 0.47
CA VAL A 115 -7.18 7.43 1.04
C VAL A 115 -8.18 6.75 1.98
N ALA A 116 -8.58 5.52 1.67
CA ALA A 116 -9.43 4.70 2.53
C ALA A 116 -8.60 3.61 3.22
N ILE A 117 -8.83 3.38 4.51
CA ILE A 117 -8.09 2.41 5.32
C ILE A 117 -9.08 1.55 6.10
N TRP A 118 -8.97 0.22 5.93
CA TRP A 118 -9.76 -0.77 6.64
C TRP A 118 -8.84 -1.71 7.43
N ASN A 119 -9.11 -1.94 8.71
CA ASN A 119 -8.37 -2.91 9.52
C ASN A 119 -8.76 -4.39 9.27
N GLU A 120 -9.53 -4.67 8.22
CA GLU A 120 -10.13 -5.98 7.91
C GLU A 120 -11.06 -6.52 9.02
N ASP A 121 -11.52 -5.66 9.93
CA ASP A 121 -12.45 -6.00 11.01
C ASP A 121 -13.53 -4.91 11.19
N ASP A 122 -13.42 -4.08 12.22
CA ASP A 122 -14.48 -3.20 12.70
C ASP A 122 -14.26 -1.70 12.42
N SER A 123 -13.04 -1.31 12.03
CA SER A 123 -12.62 0.09 11.86
C SER A 123 -12.32 0.42 10.40
N PHE A 124 -13.03 1.41 9.89
CA PHE A 124 -12.83 1.96 8.56
C PHE A 124 -12.70 3.48 8.62
N SER A 125 -11.77 4.02 7.85
CA SER A 125 -11.53 5.46 7.79
C SER A 125 -11.29 5.95 6.39
N VAL A 126 -11.61 7.22 6.18
CA VAL A 126 -11.39 7.94 4.93
C VAL A 126 -10.66 9.23 5.26
N GLU A 127 -9.52 9.42 4.60
CA GLU A 127 -8.76 10.66 4.60
C GLU A 127 -8.90 11.36 3.25
N MET A 128 -9.11 12.68 3.26
CA MET A 128 -9.32 13.47 2.05
C MET A 128 -8.39 14.68 1.95
N ASP A 129 -7.91 14.94 0.74
CA ASP A 129 -7.25 16.19 0.38
C ASP A 129 -8.17 17.39 0.66
N THR A 130 -7.58 18.48 1.16
CA THR A 130 -8.30 19.75 1.40
C THR A 130 -8.98 20.33 0.17
N LYS A 131 -8.61 19.90 -1.04
CA LYS A 131 -9.28 20.28 -2.30
C LYS A 131 -10.74 19.82 -2.38
N LEU A 132 -11.11 18.78 -1.62
CA LEU A 132 -12.47 18.22 -1.56
C LEU A 132 -13.35 18.89 -0.48
N ARG A 133 -12.84 19.92 0.22
CA ARG A 133 -13.62 20.67 1.21
C ARG A 133 -14.91 21.23 0.61
N ASN A 134 -15.99 21.18 1.38
CA ASN A 134 -17.34 21.58 0.98
C ASN A 134 -17.93 20.81 -0.22
N GLN A 135 -17.36 19.66 -0.62
CA GLN A 135 -17.87 18.89 -1.76
C GLN A 135 -18.55 17.58 -1.35
N THR A 136 -18.41 17.20 -0.09
CA THR A 136 -18.86 15.89 0.38
C THR A 136 -20.30 15.91 0.84
N CYS A 137 -20.91 14.73 0.85
CA CYS A 137 -22.10 14.45 1.63
C CYS A 137 -22.11 12.96 2.03
N GLY A 138 -22.97 12.57 2.97
CA GLY A 138 -22.95 11.23 3.57
C GLY A 138 -22.86 11.31 5.09
N LEU A 139 -22.73 10.17 5.75
CA LEU A 139 -22.57 10.09 7.21
C LEU A 139 -21.34 10.86 7.73
N CYS A 140 -20.30 11.03 6.93
CA CYS A 140 -19.09 11.79 7.28
C CYS A 140 -19.24 13.32 7.22
N GLY A 141 -20.41 13.86 6.87
CA GLY A 141 -20.63 15.30 6.79
C GLY A 141 -20.20 15.95 5.48
N ASP A 142 -20.17 17.28 5.47
CA ASP A 142 -19.92 18.10 4.26
C ASP A 142 -18.47 18.62 4.14
N PHE A 143 -17.62 18.35 5.13
CA PHE A 143 -16.18 18.66 5.15
C PHE A 143 -15.92 20.16 4.96
N ASN A 144 -16.67 21.00 5.65
CA ASN A 144 -16.63 22.46 5.52
C ASN A 144 -15.65 23.14 6.52
N GLY A 145 -15.16 22.42 7.52
CA GLY A 145 -14.27 22.90 8.59
C GLY A 145 -14.98 23.54 9.78
N VAL A 146 -16.31 23.45 9.86
CA VAL A 146 -17.12 24.03 10.93
C VAL A 146 -17.49 22.95 11.93
N GLN A 147 -16.86 22.98 13.10
CA GLN A 147 -17.06 21.98 14.16
C GLN A 147 -18.44 22.05 14.87
N ILE A 148 -19.44 22.75 14.32
CA ILE A 148 -20.64 23.15 15.07
C ILE A 148 -21.90 22.36 14.67
N TYR A 149 -21.97 21.04 14.87
CA TYR A 149 -23.21 20.24 14.70
C TYR A 149 -24.06 20.57 13.46
N ASP A 150 -23.49 21.14 12.41
CA ASP A 150 -24.25 21.67 11.29
C ASP A 150 -24.70 20.53 10.39
N GLU A 151 -24.01 19.39 10.46
CA GLU A 151 -24.46 18.13 9.88
C GLU A 151 -25.81 17.67 10.49
N PHE A 152 -26.07 18.03 11.75
CA PHE A 152 -27.32 17.74 12.44
C PHE A 152 -28.31 18.91 12.41
N ILE A 153 -28.11 19.92 11.56
CA ILE A 153 -29.07 20.99 11.34
C ILE A 153 -29.74 20.79 9.98
N ASP A 154 -31.06 20.57 10.00
CA ASP A 154 -31.87 20.52 8.78
C ASP A 154 -32.91 21.64 8.80
N MET A 155 -32.91 22.46 7.74
CA MET A 155 -33.82 23.62 7.60
C MET A 155 -33.86 24.57 8.82
N GLY A 156 -32.79 24.61 9.62
CA GLY A 156 -32.66 25.46 10.81
C GLY A 156 -33.02 24.77 12.13
N ASP A 157 -33.49 23.52 12.10
CA ASP A 157 -33.80 22.72 13.28
C ASP A 157 -32.77 21.61 13.49
N ARG A 158 -32.48 21.29 14.76
CA ARG A 158 -31.56 20.19 15.10
C ARG A 158 -32.28 18.85 14.94
N VAL A 159 -31.75 17.97 14.08
CA VAL A 159 -32.28 16.61 13.85
C VAL A 159 -31.60 15.57 14.74
N GLY A 160 -32.30 14.46 14.97
CA GLY A 160 -31.75 13.29 15.65
C GLY A 160 -30.74 12.52 14.78
N VAL A 161 -29.94 11.65 15.40
CA VAL A 161 -28.96 10.84 14.68
C VAL A 161 -29.65 9.83 13.75
N GLU A 162 -30.81 9.32 14.16
CA GLU A 162 -31.62 8.39 13.37
C GLU A 162 -32.17 9.08 12.10
N GLU A 163 -32.69 10.30 12.25
CA GLU A 163 -33.17 11.11 11.13
C GLU A 163 -32.04 11.53 10.19
N TYR A 164 -30.88 11.88 10.74
CA TYR A 164 -29.67 12.14 9.95
C TYR A 164 -29.22 10.89 9.17
N GLY A 165 -29.20 9.72 9.81
CA GLY A 165 -28.81 8.46 9.20
C GLY A 165 -29.75 8.00 8.09
N GLU A 166 -31.06 8.21 8.24
CA GLU A 166 -32.07 7.80 7.26
C GLU A 166 -31.86 8.48 5.90
N LYS A 167 -31.31 9.70 5.86
CA LYS A 167 -30.97 10.41 4.61
C LYS A 167 -29.93 9.69 3.77
N TRP A 168 -29.08 8.87 4.39
CA TRP A 168 -27.92 8.23 3.77
C TRP A 168 -28.09 6.72 3.59
N LYS A 169 -29.26 6.18 3.88
CA LYS A 169 -29.58 4.75 3.78
C LYS A 169 -29.80 4.34 2.31
N VAL A 170 -29.09 3.31 1.85
CA VAL A 170 -29.13 2.86 0.44
C VAL A 170 -30.11 1.71 0.21
N ASN A 171 -30.13 0.73 1.12
CA ASN A 171 -31.04 -0.42 1.05
C ASN A 171 -31.77 -0.62 2.38
N SER A 172 -33.04 -1.02 2.31
CA SER A 172 -33.97 -1.20 3.42
C SER A 172 -34.07 -2.63 3.96
N ASP A 173 -33.44 -3.64 3.33
CA ASP A 173 -33.44 -5.03 3.81
C ASP A 173 -32.43 -5.23 4.96
N CYS A 174 -32.69 -4.59 6.10
CA CYS A 174 -31.82 -4.55 7.27
C CYS A 174 -32.62 -4.21 8.54
N GLU A 175 -32.00 -4.42 9.70
CA GLU A 175 -32.61 -4.13 11.00
C GLU A 175 -31.92 -2.93 11.66
N ASP A 176 -32.73 -1.94 12.05
CA ASP A 176 -32.31 -0.86 12.94
C ASP A 176 -32.34 -1.39 14.38
N ILE A 177 -31.25 -1.18 15.11
CA ILE A 177 -31.06 -1.76 16.44
C ILE A 177 -31.43 -0.71 17.49
N SER A 178 -32.23 -1.11 18.48
CA SER A 178 -32.66 -0.20 19.55
C SER A 178 -31.47 0.38 20.30
N THR A 179 -31.43 1.71 20.42
CA THR A 179 -30.49 2.42 21.29
C THR A 179 -30.71 2.00 22.76
N GLN A 180 -29.63 1.73 23.49
CA GLN A 180 -29.68 1.37 24.91
C GLN A 180 -29.70 2.61 25.83
N PRO A 181 -30.20 2.49 27.08
CA PRO A 181 -30.38 3.62 27.98
C PRO A 181 -29.08 4.30 28.42
N ASP A 182 -29.19 5.58 28.77
CA ASP A 182 -28.11 6.42 29.30
C ASP A 182 -27.48 5.81 30.55
N CYS A 183 -26.16 5.88 30.60
CA CYS A 183 -25.35 5.01 31.42
C CYS A 183 -24.19 5.84 31.98
N GLN A 184 -24.51 6.58 33.04
CA GLN A 184 -23.64 7.61 33.61
C GLN A 184 -22.64 7.07 34.65
N GLU A 185 -22.77 5.82 35.10
CA GLU A 185 -22.07 5.34 36.32
C GLU A 185 -20.65 4.79 36.10
N GLN A 186 -20.07 4.87 34.89
CA GLN A 186 -18.79 4.17 34.58
C GLN A 186 -17.74 5.03 33.86
N ALA A 187 -17.87 6.36 33.89
CA ALA A 187 -16.92 7.29 33.25
C ALA A 187 -15.47 7.17 33.74
N SER A 188 -15.26 6.82 35.01
CA SER A 188 -13.94 6.84 35.65
C SER A 188 -12.95 5.83 35.05
N LEU A 189 -13.41 4.68 34.58
CA LEU A 189 -12.56 3.67 33.95
C LEU A 189 -12.05 4.15 32.59
N CYS A 190 -12.95 4.66 31.75
CA CYS A 190 -12.60 5.21 30.43
C CYS A 190 -11.63 6.39 30.55
N GLU A 191 -11.86 7.28 31.52
CA GLU A 191 -10.96 8.41 31.79
C GLU A 191 -9.57 7.94 32.23
N THR A 192 -9.51 6.94 33.11
CA THR A 192 -8.24 6.36 33.60
C THR A 192 -7.43 5.75 32.45
N ILE A 193 -8.08 5.05 31.53
CA ILE A 193 -7.41 4.39 30.39
C ILE A 193 -6.95 5.45 29.38
N LEU A 194 -7.86 6.29 28.87
CA LEU A 194 -7.58 7.21 27.77
C LEU A 194 -6.72 8.43 28.16
N SER A 195 -6.68 8.76 29.46
CA SER A 195 -5.77 9.77 30.01
C SER A 195 -4.53 9.16 30.67
N GLY A 196 -4.34 7.85 30.53
CA GLY A 196 -3.24 7.12 31.13
C GLY A 196 -1.87 7.42 30.50
N PRO A 197 -0.78 6.93 31.09
CA PRO A 197 0.59 7.18 30.63
C PRO A 197 0.84 6.83 29.16
N ALA A 198 0.14 5.81 28.64
CA ALA A 198 0.29 5.36 27.27
C ALA A 198 -0.16 6.38 26.23
N PHE A 199 -1.04 7.33 26.60
CA PHE A 199 -1.63 8.31 25.70
C PHE A 199 -1.24 9.76 26.03
N LEU A 200 -0.18 9.97 26.81
CA LEU A 200 0.28 11.33 27.16
C LEU A 200 0.61 12.17 25.92
N SER A 201 1.07 11.55 24.83
CA SER A 201 1.35 12.23 23.56
C SER A 201 0.11 12.61 22.76
N CYS A 202 -1.09 12.18 23.18
CA CYS A 202 -2.34 12.33 22.44
C CYS A 202 -3.21 13.50 22.92
N LYS A 203 -3.02 13.94 24.17
CA LYS A 203 -3.94 14.83 24.90
C LYS A 203 -4.32 16.14 24.18
N ASP A 204 -3.38 16.70 23.42
CA ASP A 204 -3.58 17.97 22.69
C ASP A 204 -3.69 17.78 21.17
N LEU A 205 -3.70 16.53 20.72
CA LEU A 205 -3.77 16.18 19.30
C LEU A 205 -5.17 15.73 18.89
N VAL A 206 -5.85 14.97 19.77
CA VAL A 206 -7.17 14.36 19.54
C VAL A 206 -8.14 14.74 20.67
N ASP A 207 -9.45 14.82 20.39
CA ASP A 207 -10.46 15.11 21.42
C ASP A 207 -10.65 13.92 22.38
N THR A 208 -9.82 13.86 23.42
CA THR A 208 -9.90 12.83 24.45
C THR A 208 -11.27 12.76 25.12
N HIS A 209 -11.99 13.89 25.27
CA HIS A 209 -13.31 13.89 25.92
C HIS A 209 -14.37 13.21 25.05
N ALA A 210 -14.35 13.41 23.74
CA ALA A 210 -15.23 12.70 22.82
C ALA A 210 -15.01 11.19 22.86
N PHE A 211 -13.74 10.76 22.86
CA PHE A 211 -13.40 9.34 22.99
C PHE A 211 -13.76 8.74 24.36
N ILE A 212 -13.64 9.50 25.45
CA ILE A 212 -14.16 9.07 26.77
C ILE A 212 -15.67 8.83 26.70
N ARG A 213 -16.44 9.73 26.07
CA ARG A 213 -17.90 9.53 25.91
C ARG A 213 -18.22 8.31 25.06
N ALA A 214 -17.50 8.07 23.97
CA ALA A 214 -17.65 6.87 23.14
C ALA A 214 -17.31 5.58 23.93
N CYS A 215 -16.23 5.61 24.71
CA CYS A 215 -15.81 4.49 25.55
C CYS A 215 -16.86 4.16 26.62
N VAL A 216 -17.49 5.16 27.24
CA VAL A 216 -18.55 4.94 28.23
C VAL A 216 -19.75 4.25 27.59
N LYS A 217 -20.14 4.67 26.37
CA LYS A 217 -21.21 3.99 25.63
C LYS A 217 -20.88 2.52 25.34
N ASP A 218 -19.63 2.22 24.95
CA ASP A 218 -19.19 0.83 24.77
C ASP A 218 -19.24 0.05 26.07
N LEU A 219 -18.73 0.63 27.16
CA LEU A 219 -18.70 0.02 28.48
C LEU A 219 -20.09 -0.45 28.95
N CYS A 220 -21.10 0.35 28.63
CA CYS A 220 -22.49 0.09 28.98
C CYS A 220 -23.11 -1.03 28.17
N HIS A 221 -22.63 -1.24 26.95
CA HIS A 221 -22.99 -2.40 26.16
C HIS A 221 -22.29 -3.68 26.62
N CYS A 222 -21.17 -3.54 27.35
CA CYS A 222 -20.50 -4.67 27.96
C CYS A 222 -21.32 -5.23 29.11
N GLY A 223 -21.66 -6.52 29.03
CA GLY A 223 -21.97 -7.25 30.26
C GLY A 223 -20.81 -7.17 31.26
N ASN A 224 -21.08 -7.42 32.55
CA ASN A 224 -20.11 -7.36 33.66
C ASN A 224 -18.91 -8.35 33.57
N THR A 225 -18.70 -9.06 32.46
CA THR A 225 -17.79 -10.21 32.37
C THR A 225 -16.55 -10.00 31.49
N SER A 226 -16.51 -9.02 30.57
CA SER A 226 -15.34 -8.79 29.71
C SER A 226 -15.16 -7.32 29.34
N MET A 227 -13.93 -6.80 29.53
CA MET A 227 -13.52 -5.44 29.11
C MET A 227 -13.19 -5.35 27.60
N SER A 228 -13.38 -6.45 26.84
CA SER A 228 -13.01 -6.55 25.42
C SER A 228 -13.80 -5.63 24.49
N CYS A 229 -15.02 -5.29 24.87
CA CYS A 229 -15.90 -4.31 24.22
C CYS A 229 -15.33 -2.88 24.19
N LEU A 230 -14.40 -2.52 25.09
CA LEU A 230 -13.73 -1.22 25.08
C LEU A 230 -12.64 -1.14 24.01
N CYS A 231 -12.13 -2.29 23.58
CA CYS A 231 -10.96 -2.36 22.72
C CYS A 231 -11.11 -1.60 21.41
N PRO A 232 -12.24 -1.65 20.69
CA PRO A 232 -12.45 -0.85 19.49
C PRO A 232 -12.19 0.64 19.70
N THR A 233 -12.82 1.25 20.71
CA THR A 233 -12.69 2.69 20.97
C THR A 233 -11.30 3.07 21.45
N ILE A 234 -10.68 2.28 22.32
CA ILE A 234 -9.30 2.56 22.76
C ILE A 234 -8.31 2.41 21.59
N SER A 235 -8.51 1.41 20.73
CA SER A 235 -7.68 1.21 19.53
C SER A 235 -7.87 2.36 18.54
N GLU A 236 -9.10 2.85 18.36
CA GLU A 236 -9.38 4.01 17.50
C GLU A 236 -8.71 5.28 18.03
N TYR A 237 -8.76 5.52 19.34
CA TYR A 237 -8.05 6.63 19.97
C TYR A 237 -6.53 6.54 19.76
N SER A 238 -5.95 5.34 19.89
CA SER A 238 -4.55 5.05 19.58
C SER A 238 -4.23 5.38 18.11
N ARG A 239 -5.05 4.91 17.17
CA ARG A 239 -4.87 5.15 15.72
C ARG A 239 -4.96 6.63 15.36
N GLN A 240 -5.97 7.36 15.84
CA GLN A 240 -6.08 8.80 15.57
C GLN A 240 -4.97 9.61 16.23
N CYS A 241 -4.50 9.19 17.40
CA CYS A 241 -3.33 9.80 18.02
C CYS A 241 -2.07 9.62 17.15
N ALA A 242 -1.80 8.41 16.66
CA ALA A 242 -0.68 8.14 15.77
C ALA A 242 -0.79 8.91 14.44
N HIS A 243 -1.99 8.96 13.85
CA HIS A 243 -2.27 9.73 12.64
C HIS A 243 -2.02 11.23 12.83
N ALA A 244 -2.43 11.81 13.97
CA ALA A 244 -2.19 13.21 14.29
C ALA A 244 -0.72 13.54 14.66
N GLY A 245 0.20 12.57 14.55
CA GLY A 245 1.64 12.73 14.84
C GLY A 245 2.04 12.42 16.29
N GLY A 246 1.11 11.91 17.10
CA GLY A 246 1.37 11.39 18.43
C GLY A 246 2.13 10.06 18.39
N LYS A 247 2.55 9.60 19.56
CA LYS A 247 3.28 8.32 19.72
C LYS A 247 2.67 7.55 20.89
N PRO A 248 1.47 6.95 20.69
CA PRO A 248 0.85 6.14 21.73
C PRO A 248 1.79 4.99 22.10
N GLN A 249 1.89 4.70 23.39
CA GLN A 249 2.64 3.55 23.89
C GLN A 249 1.71 2.34 24.01
N ASN A 250 2.30 1.16 24.21
CA ASN A 250 1.55 -0.07 24.43
C ASN A 250 0.63 0.06 25.66
N TRP A 251 -0.67 0.15 25.40
CA TRP A 251 -1.73 0.22 26.42
C TRP A 251 -2.41 -1.14 26.66
N ARG A 252 -2.24 -2.08 25.73
CA ARG A 252 -2.78 -3.44 25.82
C ARG A 252 -2.03 -4.25 26.88
N THR A 253 -2.78 -5.03 27.66
CA THR A 253 -2.26 -5.93 28.69
C THR A 253 -2.99 -7.27 28.63
N ASP A 254 -2.53 -8.29 29.36
CA ASP A 254 -3.22 -9.59 29.44
C ASP A 254 -4.67 -9.47 29.96
N GLN A 255 -4.97 -8.40 30.70
CA GLN A 255 -6.30 -8.12 31.26
C GLN A 255 -7.12 -7.15 30.39
N LEU A 256 -6.48 -6.39 29.50
CA LEU A 256 -7.11 -5.37 28.67
C LEU A 256 -6.64 -5.53 27.22
N CYS A 257 -7.51 -6.08 26.37
CA CYS A 257 -7.33 -6.12 24.92
C CYS A 257 -6.02 -6.82 24.48
N GLY A 258 -5.64 -7.89 25.18
CA GLY A 258 -4.40 -8.62 24.97
C GLY A 258 -4.16 -8.98 23.49
N LYS A 259 -2.93 -8.75 23.03
CA LYS A 259 -2.43 -9.09 21.69
C LYS A 259 -1.14 -9.90 21.81
N SER A 260 -0.67 -10.45 20.70
CA SER A 260 0.54 -11.27 20.66
C SER A 260 1.79 -10.51 21.14
N TRP A 261 2.78 -11.27 21.62
CA TRP A 261 4.14 -10.77 21.80
C TRP A 261 4.65 -10.11 20.50
N ARG A 262 5.30 -8.93 20.61
CA ARG A 262 5.77 -8.05 19.50
C ARG A 262 4.73 -7.13 18.85
N TYR A 263 3.55 -7.01 19.45
CA TYR A 263 2.61 -5.95 19.07
C TYR A 263 3.11 -4.58 19.54
N ASN A 264 3.01 -3.57 18.68
CA ASN A 264 3.29 -2.18 19.00
C ASN A 264 2.15 -1.30 18.48
N GLU A 265 1.79 -0.28 19.25
CA GLU A 265 0.77 0.72 18.88
C GLU A 265 1.27 1.73 17.84
N CYS A 266 2.58 1.92 17.75
CA CYS A 266 3.20 2.88 16.85
C CYS A 266 4.53 2.33 16.33
N GLY A 267 4.47 1.55 15.23
CA GLY A 267 5.62 1.09 14.46
C GLY A 267 5.61 1.62 13.03
N ASN A 268 6.76 1.57 12.36
CA ASN A 268 6.91 2.03 10.97
C ASN A 268 6.12 1.08 10.03
N PRO A 269 5.12 1.56 9.28
CA PRO A 269 4.31 0.72 8.40
C PRO A 269 5.10 0.16 7.21
N CYS A 270 6.22 0.78 6.85
CA CYS A 270 7.12 0.32 5.81
C CYS A 270 8.11 -0.70 6.37
N THR A 271 7.70 -1.96 6.42
CA THR A 271 8.53 -3.07 6.91
C THR A 271 9.75 -3.29 6.01
N ASP A 272 10.94 -3.28 6.59
CA ASP A 272 12.16 -3.73 5.91
C ASP A 272 12.08 -5.23 5.62
N THR A 273 12.41 -5.60 4.40
CA THR A 273 12.37 -6.99 3.93
C THR A 273 13.75 -7.47 3.48
N CYS A 274 13.93 -8.78 3.30
CA CYS A 274 15.17 -9.32 2.74
C CYS A 274 15.46 -8.80 1.33
N SER A 275 14.43 -8.57 0.52
CA SER A 275 14.58 -7.95 -0.81
C SER A 275 14.79 -6.43 -0.78
N ASN A 276 14.33 -5.75 0.27
CA ASN A 276 14.44 -4.29 0.42
C ASN A 276 14.66 -3.91 1.90
N SER A 277 15.93 -3.90 2.29
CA SER A 277 16.37 -3.71 3.69
C SER A 277 16.33 -2.28 4.20
N GLU A 278 16.06 -1.29 3.33
CA GLU A 278 16.13 0.15 3.62
C GLU A 278 14.77 0.83 3.34
N ARG A 279 13.69 0.04 3.27
CA ARG A 279 12.34 0.52 2.96
C ARG A 279 11.84 1.51 4.02
N SER A 280 12.17 1.27 5.27
CA SER A 280 11.73 2.05 6.42
C SER A 280 12.28 3.49 6.40
N GLU A 281 13.44 3.72 5.77
CA GLU A 281 14.11 5.03 5.71
C GLU A 281 13.38 6.04 4.82
N LEU A 282 12.61 5.56 3.83
CA LEU A 282 11.85 6.38 2.88
C LEU A 282 10.34 6.39 3.18
N CYS A 283 9.96 5.97 4.39
CA CYS A 283 8.54 5.89 4.74
C CYS A 283 7.99 7.27 5.11
N GLU A 284 7.03 7.75 4.32
CA GLU A 284 6.32 9.01 4.57
C GLU A 284 5.03 8.80 5.38
N ASP A 285 4.60 7.55 5.56
CA ASP A 285 3.37 7.22 6.28
C ASP A 285 3.55 7.37 7.81
N HIS A 286 2.48 7.76 8.49
CA HIS A 286 2.40 7.76 9.96
C HIS A 286 2.60 6.35 10.54
N CYS A 287 3.07 6.27 11.78
CA CYS A 287 3.18 4.98 12.46
C CYS A 287 1.80 4.32 12.59
N THR A 288 1.80 2.99 12.58
CA THR A 288 0.57 2.18 12.69
C THR A 288 0.71 1.17 13.83
N GLU A 289 -0.44 0.66 14.30
CA GLU A 289 -0.45 -0.49 15.18
C GLU A 289 -0.21 -1.79 14.39
N GLY A 290 0.45 -2.78 14.99
CA GLY A 290 0.72 -4.05 14.34
C GLY A 290 1.83 -4.88 14.98
N CYS A 291 2.15 -6.00 14.35
CA CYS A 291 3.30 -6.83 14.72
C CYS A 291 4.50 -6.47 13.85
N PHE A 292 5.60 -6.07 14.48
CA PHE A 292 6.80 -5.60 13.79
C PHE A 292 7.99 -6.52 14.05
N CYS A 293 8.94 -6.54 13.11
CA CYS A 293 10.20 -7.23 13.34
C CYS A 293 11.03 -6.51 14.42
N PRO A 294 11.67 -7.25 15.34
CA PRO A 294 12.58 -6.66 16.32
C PRO A 294 13.72 -5.89 15.64
N SER A 295 14.28 -4.91 16.36
CA SER A 295 15.45 -4.17 15.91
C SER A 295 16.60 -5.11 15.52
N GLY A 296 17.21 -4.87 14.35
CA GLY A 296 18.27 -5.70 13.77
C GLY A 296 17.77 -6.92 12.99
N THR A 297 16.46 -7.04 12.75
CA THR A 297 15.87 -8.10 11.91
C THR A 297 14.96 -7.50 10.83
N VAL A 298 14.82 -8.21 9.71
CA VAL A 298 13.95 -7.86 8.58
C VAL A 298 12.96 -8.98 8.30
N PHE A 299 11.84 -8.67 7.64
CA PHE A 299 10.88 -9.69 7.23
C PHE A 299 11.40 -10.47 6.01
N ASP A 300 11.45 -11.79 6.14
CA ASP A 300 11.85 -12.69 5.06
C ASP A 300 10.70 -12.88 4.06
N ASP A 301 10.64 -11.99 3.09
CA ASP A 301 9.67 -12.02 2.00
C ASP A 301 9.97 -13.08 0.93
N ILE A 302 11.18 -13.67 0.97
CA ILE A 302 11.66 -14.64 -0.03
C ILE A 302 11.29 -16.06 0.38
N THR A 303 11.64 -16.46 1.62
CA THR A 303 11.33 -17.82 2.12
C THR A 303 10.20 -17.87 3.14
N GLN A 304 9.62 -16.71 3.50
CA GLN A 304 8.45 -16.59 4.38
C GLN A 304 8.67 -17.17 5.78
N ASN A 305 9.91 -17.14 6.29
CA ASN A 305 10.26 -17.62 7.64
C ASN A 305 10.03 -16.59 8.75
N GLY A 306 9.36 -15.47 8.45
CA GLY A 306 9.12 -14.38 9.39
C GLY A 306 10.32 -13.45 9.55
N CYS A 307 10.61 -12.97 10.76
CA CYS A 307 11.70 -12.01 10.98
C CYS A 307 13.06 -12.73 11.13
N VAL A 308 14.03 -12.38 10.28
CA VAL A 308 15.38 -12.95 10.27
C VAL A 308 16.45 -11.85 10.34
N PRO A 309 17.66 -12.13 10.85
CA PRO A 309 18.80 -11.24 10.70
C PRO A 309 19.11 -10.99 9.21
N VAL A 310 19.54 -9.78 8.86
CA VAL A 310 19.84 -9.40 7.46
C VAL A 310 20.89 -10.31 6.83
N GLU A 311 21.84 -10.81 7.63
CA GLU A 311 22.89 -11.73 7.19
C GLU A 311 22.37 -13.10 6.78
N GLN A 312 21.14 -13.45 7.18
CA GLN A 312 20.47 -14.70 6.82
C GLN A 312 19.57 -14.57 5.59
N CYS A 313 19.45 -13.38 5.01
CA CYS A 313 18.60 -13.16 3.85
C CYS A 313 19.12 -13.89 2.60
N HIS A 314 18.24 -14.69 2.02
CA HIS A 314 18.48 -15.36 0.74
C HIS A 314 18.42 -14.36 -0.41
N CYS A 315 19.04 -14.69 -1.55
CA CYS A 315 18.94 -13.91 -2.78
C CYS A 315 18.06 -14.64 -3.80
N LEU A 316 17.32 -13.90 -4.62
CA LEU A 316 16.51 -14.46 -5.69
C LEU A 316 17.21 -14.28 -7.04
N HIS A 317 17.30 -15.33 -7.84
CA HIS A 317 17.76 -15.26 -9.23
C HIS A 317 16.93 -16.18 -10.12
N ASN A 318 16.31 -15.64 -11.17
CA ASN A 318 15.46 -16.39 -12.11
C ASN A 318 14.38 -17.26 -11.43
N GLY A 319 13.86 -16.82 -10.28
CA GLY A 319 12.85 -17.54 -9.49
C GLY A 319 13.42 -18.59 -8.52
N GLU A 320 14.72 -18.84 -8.51
CA GLU A 320 15.37 -19.72 -7.54
C GLU A 320 15.97 -18.92 -6.38
N SER A 321 15.87 -19.47 -5.16
CA SER A 321 16.42 -18.85 -3.96
C SER A 321 17.80 -19.43 -3.62
N TYR A 322 18.71 -18.54 -3.27
CA TYR A 322 20.10 -18.85 -2.95
C TYR A 322 20.41 -18.43 -1.53
N LYS A 323 21.06 -19.31 -0.77
CA LYS A 323 21.49 -19.02 0.61
C LYS A 323 22.61 -17.99 0.63
N PRO A 324 22.80 -17.28 1.75
CA PRO A 324 23.99 -16.45 1.95
C PRO A 324 25.28 -17.23 1.65
N GLY A 325 26.14 -16.65 0.81
CA GLY A 325 27.40 -17.25 0.34
C GLY A 325 27.29 -18.18 -0.86
N GLU A 326 26.09 -18.56 -1.31
CA GLU A 326 25.93 -19.30 -2.55
C GLU A 326 26.22 -18.41 -3.76
N THR A 327 26.68 -19.05 -4.83
CA THR A 327 27.13 -18.35 -6.04
C THR A 327 26.42 -18.86 -7.26
N TYR A 328 26.24 -17.98 -8.25
CA TYR A 328 25.99 -18.39 -9.62
C TYR A 328 27.01 -17.70 -10.53
N SER A 329 27.41 -18.42 -11.58
CA SER A 329 28.34 -17.91 -12.58
C SER A 329 27.60 -17.78 -13.92
N ARG A 330 27.79 -16.62 -14.56
CA ARG A 330 27.53 -16.40 -15.98
C ARG A 330 28.87 -16.47 -16.72
N ALA A 331 28.83 -16.42 -18.06
CA ALA A 331 30.04 -16.46 -18.89
C ALA A 331 31.10 -15.45 -18.45
N CYS A 332 30.68 -14.26 -18.01
CA CYS A 332 31.56 -13.13 -17.72
C CYS A 332 31.41 -12.53 -16.32
N GLN A 333 30.72 -13.23 -15.42
CA GLN A 333 30.43 -12.69 -14.10
C GLN A 333 30.27 -13.80 -13.09
N ASN A 334 30.79 -13.61 -11.88
CA ASN A 334 30.50 -14.47 -10.76
C ASN A 334 29.81 -13.67 -9.67
N CYS A 335 28.62 -14.09 -9.28
CA CYS A 335 27.82 -13.40 -8.28
C CYS A 335 27.73 -14.25 -7.03
N THR A 336 27.94 -13.62 -5.87
CA THR A 336 27.78 -14.23 -4.55
C THR A 336 26.60 -13.55 -3.84
N CYS A 337 25.73 -14.37 -3.25
CA CYS A 337 24.64 -13.85 -2.44
C CYS A 337 25.17 -13.33 -1.10
N ASN A 338 24.90 -12.06 -0.79
CA ASN A 338 25.27 -11.45 0.47
C ASN A 338 24.15 -10.52 0.96
N GLN A 339 23.58 -10.81 2.13
CA GLN A 339 22.56 -9.97 2.76
C GLN A 339 21.35 -9.67 1.84
N GLY A 340 20.83 -10.70 1.16
CA GLY A 340 19.73 -10.56 0.19
C GLY A 340 20.09 -9.86 -1.13
N LYS A 341 21.30 -9.33 -1.28
CA LYS A 341 21.79 -8.62 -2.47
C LYS A 341 22.85 -9.46 -3.20
N TRP A 342 22.92 -9.30 -4.52
CA TRP A 342 23.96 -9.93 -5.34
C TRP A 342 25.21 -9.07 -5.37
N SER A 343 26.33 -9.61 -4.89
CA SER A 343 27.67 -9.04 -5.07
C SER A 343 28.35 -9.74 -6.24
N CYS A 344 28.53 -9.05 -7.35
CA CYS A 344 29.05 -9.63 -8.58
C CYS A 344 30.44 -9.10 -8.95
N ASP A 345 31.34 -10.03 -9.24
CA ASP A 345 32.67 -9.75 -9.78
C ASP A 345 32.68 -10.06 -11.28
N ASP A 346 33.01 -9.04 -12.09
CA ASP A 346 33.16 -9.22 -13.54
C ASP A 346 34.47 -9.95 -13.84
N LYS A 347 34.39 -10.94 -14.73
CA LYS A 347 35.54 -11.69 -15.22
C LYS A 347 35.99 -11.11 -16.55
N ASP A 348 37.31 -11.12 -16.77
CA ASP A 348 37.86 -10.79 -18.09
C ASP A 348 37.37 -11.82 -19.11
N CYS A 349 36.67 -11.31 -20.12
CA CYS A 349 35.81 -12.10 -20.98
C CYS A 349 35.95 -11.62 -22.43
N PRO A 350 36.02 -12.53 -23.41
CA PRO A 350 36.11 -12.13 -24.80
C PRO A 350 34.77 -11.53 -25.26
N GLY A 351 34.78 -10.26 -25.68
CA GLY A 351 33.68 -9.68 -26.44
C GLY A 351 33.62 -10.35 -27.83
N THR A 352 32.42 -10.76 -28.26
CA THR A 352 32.21 -11.37 -29.58
C THR A 352 31.33 -10.48 -30.43
N CYS A 353 31.82 -10.09 -31.61
CA CYS A 353 30.99 -9.52 -32.67
C CYS A 353 30.78 -10.61 -33.72
N SER A 354 29.54 -10.78 -34.20
CA SER A 354 29.22 -11.80 -35.20
C SER A 354 28.42 -11.24 -36.36
N ILE A 355 28.59 -11.87 -37.52
CA ILE A 355 27.80 -11.61 -38.73
C ILE A 355 27.25 -12.94 -39.20
N LEU A 356 25.93 -13.05 -39.29
CA LEU A 356 25.23 -14.25 -39.72
C LEU A 356 24.52 -13.98 -41.06
N GLY A 357 24.75 -14.88 -42.02
CA GLY A 357 24.12 -14.81 -43.35
C GLY A 357 24.43 -13.55 -44.15
N GLY A 358 25.46 -12.78 -43.79
CA GLY A 358 25.89 -11.57 -44.51
C GLY A 358 25.03 -10.32 -44.30
N SER A 359 24.05 -10.35 -43.40
CA SER A 359 23.22 -9.17 -43.12
C SER A 359 22.78 -9.01 -41.67
N HIS A 360 22.89 -10.03 -40.83
CA HIS A 360 22.55 -9.93 -39.41
C HIS A 360 23.81 -9.74 -38.58
N ILE A 361 23.96 -8.57 -37.96
CA ILE A 361 25.14 -8.22 -37.17
C ILE A 361 24.76 -8.17 -35.69
N SER A 362 25.54 -8.84 -34.86
CA SER A 362 25.55 -8.67 -33.41
C SER A 362 26.85 -7.96 -33.01
N THR A 363 26.73 -6.81 -32.35
CA THR A 363 27.88 -6.03 -31.87
C THR A 363 28.52 -6.68 -30.64
N PHE A 364 29.71 -6.21 -30.24
CA PHE A 364 30.36 -6.61 -28.98
C PHE A 364 29.51 -6.37 -27.71
N ASP A 365 28.56 -5.43 -27.76
CA ASP A 365 27.63 -5.09 -26.66
C ASP A 365 26.23 -5.72 -26.85
N ASP A 366 26.14 -6.86 -27.55
CA ASP A 366 24.91 -7.64 -27.77
C ASP A 366 23.75 -6.92 -28.49
N LYS A 367 23.98 -5.75 -29.11
CA LYS A 367 22.99 -5.12 -30.00
C LYS A 367 22.93 -5.84 -31.34
N THR A 368 21.73 -6.21 -31.75
CA THR A 368 21.47 -6.88 -33.04
C THR A 368 20.84 -5.91 -34.03
N TYR A 369 21.28 -5.95 -35.29
CA TYR A 369 20.68 -5.18 -36.37
C TYR A 369 20.88 -5.87 -37.72
N THR A 370 20.05 -5.48 -38.69
CA THR A 370 20.14 -5.98 -40.06
C THR A 370 20.67 -4.89 -40.98
N PHE A 371 21.68 -5.22 -41.78
CA PHE A 371 22.29 -4.32 -42.75
C PHE A 371 22.56 -5.06 -44.06
N HIS A 372 22.00 -4.54 -45.15
CA HIS A 372 22.18 -5.08 -46.50
C HIS A 372 23.15 -4.20 -47.28
N GLY A 373 24.45 -4.47 -47.12
CA GLY A 373 25.52 -3.76 -47.81
C GLY A 373 25.98 -4.47 -49.07
N ASP A 374 26.46 -3.69 -50.05
CA ASP A 374 27.13 -4.18 -51.26
C ASP A 374 28.49 -3.46 -51.42
N CYS A 375 29.39 -3.70 -50.47
CA CYS A 375 30.72 -3.06 -50.38
C CYS A 375 31.61 -3.79 -49.35
N SER A 376 32.87 -3.38 -49.29
CA SER A 376 33.80 -3.71 -48.20
C SER A 376 33.57 -2.78 -47.00
N TYR A 377 33.21 -3.33 -45.85
CA TYR A 377 32.95 -2.57 -44.63
C TYR A 377 33.97 -2.90 -43.53
N THR A 378 34.43 -1.88 -42.80
CA THR A 378 35.24 -2.09 -41.60
C THR A 378 34.34 -2.61 -40.48
N LEU A 379 34.57 -3.86 -40.06
CA LEU A 379 33.82 -4.51 -38.99
C LEU A 379 34.39 -4.16 -37.61
N SER A 380 35.72 -4.12 -37.50
CA SER A 380 36.41 -3.70 -36.29
C SER A 380 37.79 -3.15 -36.62
N LYS A 381 38.25 -2.17 -35.84
CA LYS A 381 39.55 -1.53 -36.01
C LYS A 381 40.16 -1.18 -34.66
N LEU A 382 41.33 -1.74 -34.38
CA LEU A 382 42.12 -1.37 -33.22
C LEU A 382 43.08 -0.22 -33.58
N LEU A 383 43.10 0.82 -32.74
CA LEU A 383 43.86 2.06 -32.96
C LEU A 383 45.07 2.23 -32.02
N LEU A 384 45.30 1.32 -31.09
CA LEU A 384 46.35 1.46 -30.08
C LEU A 384 47.67 0.82 -30.54
N GLY A 385 48.68 1.65 -30.79
CA GLY A 385 50.07 1.26 -31.11
C GLY A 385 50.29 0.79 -32.55
N ALA A 386 49.48 -0.14 -33.05
CA ALA A 386 49.53 -0.62 -34.43
C ALA A 386 48.12 -0.88 -34.97
N ILE A 387 47.87 -0.50 -36.23
CA ILE A 387 46.53 -0.57 -36.81
C ILE A 387 46.23 -2.02 -37.21
N ILE A 388 45.30 -2.65 -36.49
CA ILE A 388 44.67 -3.92 -36.88
C ILE A 388 43.28 -3.61 -37.40
N ARG A 389 42.94 -4.07 -38.61
CA ARG A 389 41.61 -3.87 -39.21
C ARG A 389 41.01 -5.20 -39.65
N PHE A 390 39.76 -5.41 -39.29
CA PHE A 390 38.90 -6.45 -39.82
C PHE A 390 37.92 -5.81 -40.80
N THR A 391 37.94 -6.28 -42.05
CA THR A 391 37.02 -5.84 -43.12
C THR A 391 36.21 -7.03 -43.57
N GLY A 392 34.91 -6.83 -43.78
CA GLY A 392 34.00 -7.82 -44.34
C GLY A 392 33.46 -7.34 -45.67
N ASP A 393 33.56 -8.19 -46.68
CA ASP A 393 33.03 -7.94 -48.02
C ASP A 393 31.61 -8.49 -48.07
N LEU A 394 30.64 -7.58 -48.05
CA LEU A 394 29.23 -7.92 -48.20
C LEU A 394 28.84 -7.67 -49.66
N VAL A 395 28.30 -8.70 -50.30
CA VAL A 395 27.90 -8.65 -51.71
C VAL A 395 26.48 -9.14 -51.91
N LYS A 396 25.83 -8.66 -52.96
CA LYS A 396 24.54 -9.21 -53.39
C LYS A 396 24.72 -10.63 -53.93
N CYS A 397 24.06 -11.61 -53.30
CA CYS A 397 24.09 -13.02 -53.70
C CYS A 397 22.73 -13.55 -54.17
N GLY A 398 21.64 -12.82 -53.93
CA GLY A 398 20.31 -13.14 -54.45
C GLY A 398 19.83 -12.20 -55.55
N LYS A 399 18.54 -12.30 -55.86
CA LYS A 399 17.90 -11.53 -56.93
C LYS A 399 17.50 -10.13 -56.45
N THR A 400 17.21 -9.98 -55.17
CA THR A 400 16.78 -8.71 -54.56
C THR A 400 17.92 -8.04 -53.82
N ASP A 401 17.85 -6.72 -53.65
CA ASP A 401 18.89 -5.93 -52.94
C ASP A 401 18.94 -6.21 -51.43
N LYS A 402 18.03 -7.05 -50.92
CA LYS A 402 18.01 -7.52 -49.52
C LYS A 402 18.65 -8.89 -49.33
N GLU A 403 19.06 -9.55 -50.41
CA GLU A 403 19.73 -10.85 -50.37
C GLU A 403 21.24 -10.66 -50.52
N THR A 404 21.89 -10.34 -49.40
CA THR A 404 23.35 -10.11 -49.31
C THR A 404 24.02 -11.25 -48.56
N CYS A 405 25.24 -11.61 -48.97
CA CYS A 405 26.07 -12.64 -48.37
C CYS A 405 27.42 -12.05 -47.97
N LEU A 406 28.07 -12.65 -46.96
CA LEU A 406 29.46 -12.37 -46.62
C LEU A 406 30.35 -13.19 -47.55
N GLU A 407 31.12 -12.54 -48.41
CA GLU A 407 31.98 -13.21 -49.41
C GLU A 407 33.40 -13.43 -48.87
N ALA A 408 33.97 -12.43 -48.21
CA ALA A 408 35.32 -12.51 -47.68
C ALA A 408 35.48 -11.73 -46.37
N ILE A 409 36.41 -12.19 -45.54
CA ILE A 409 36.91 -11.48 -44.36
C ILE A 409 38.39 -11.21 -44.56
N THR A 410 38.78 -9.95 -44.48
CA THR A 410 40.17 -9.50 -44.59
C THR A 410 40.69 -9.01 -43.24
N LEU A 411 41.73 -9.67 -42.72
CA LEU A 411 42.50 -9.23 -41.56
C LEU A 411 43.76 -8.50 -42.03
N SER A 412 43.79 -7.18 -41.80
CA SER A 412 44.97 -6.35 -42.04
C SER A 412 45.74 -6.14 -40.75
N LEU A 413 46.93 -6.73 -40.68
CA LEU A 413 47.94 -6.51 -39.64
C LEU A 413 49.00 -5.53 -40.13
N PRO A 414 49.82 -4.92 -39.25
CA PRO A 414 50.79 -3.88 -39.64
C PRO A 414 51.80 -4.28 -40.73
N LYS A 415 52.06 -5.59 -40.89
CA LYS A 415 53.03 -6.13 -41.87
C LYS A 415 52.46 -7.25 -42.76
N HIS A 416 51.21 -7.67 -42.53
CA HIS A 416 50.62 -8.82 -43.21
C HIS A 416 49.14 -8.57 -43.47
N VAL A 417 48.64 -9.11 -44.58
CA VAL A 417 47.20 -9.14 -44.88
C VAL A 417 46.82 -10.59 -45.09
N VAL A 418 45.75 -11.02 -44.43
CA VAL A 418 45.21 -12.39 -44.54
C VAL A 418 43.76 -12.29 -45.00
N ASN A 419 43.44 -12.99 -46.08
CA ASN A 419 42.10 -13.02 -46.65
C ASN A 419 41.49 -14.40 -46.44
N TYR A 420 40.28 -14.44 -45.89
CA TYR A 420 39.49 -15.64 -45.70
C TYR A 420 38.27 -15.54 -46.61
N PHE A 421 38.18 -16.43 -47.60
CA PHE A 421 37.01 -16.51 -48.48
C PHE A 421 35.98 -17.44 -47.86
N VAL A 422 34.74 -16.96 -47.79
CA VAL A 422 33.61 -17.71 -47.25
C VAL A 422 32.95 -18.43 -48.43
N SER A 423 32.99 -19.76 -48.39
CA SER A 423 32.51 -20.64 -49.47
C SER A 423 30.99 -20.78 -49.50
#